data_AF-A0A9P6K8X9-F1
#
_entry.id   AF-A0A9P6K8X9-F1
#
_cell.length_a   1.000
_cell.length_b   1.000
_cell.length_c   1.000
_cell.angle_alpha   90.00
_cell.angle_beta   90.00
_cell.angle_gamma   90.00
#
_symmetry.space_group_name_H-M   'P 1'
#
loop_
_entity.id
_entity.type
_entity.pdbx_description
1 polymer ?
#
loop_
_entity_poly.entity_id
_entity_poly.type
_entity_poly.pdbx_seq_one_letter_code
_entity_poly.pdbx_strand_id
1 'polypeptide(L)'
;VKAGGRIWISIIGLTLFESVMDFTQPVFLEAVLNFITKFNKDAPQDVSLGIILAFSMFIAVVVGAFVGCQVLQISKIYGLRVKAGLTSMIYRKSLKLSPRARREATVGEISNHMAVDVSRICEGIAQATLVISSPFEVAIGMWLLYRQLGPSCFMGLGVVILMTPVQGWIAGVLVRAKHKKLKAMDGRVRLLTEIFSGIKI
;
A
#
# COMPACT_ATOMS: atom_id res chain seq x y z
N VAL A 1 8.91 22.42 -6.99
CA VAL A 1 9.56 21.09 -6.92
C VAL A 1 10.14 20.79 -5.53
N LYS A 2 10.94 21.66 -4.90
CA LYS A 2 11.55 21.43 -3.56
C LYS A 2 10.57 21.19 -2.40
N ALA A 3 9.33 21.72 -2.47
CA ALA A 3 8.32 21.52 -1.41
C ALA A 3 7.72 20.10 -1.40
N GLY A 4 7.65 19.43 -2.55
CA GLY A 4 7.06 18.08 -2.64
C GLY A 4 7.93 17.00 -2.00
N GLY A 5 9.26 17.13 -2.07
CA GLY A 5 10.20 16.18 -1.49
C GLY A 5 10.20 16.17 0.04
N ARG A 6 10.07 17.35 0.68
CA ARG A 6 10.04 17.45 2.16
C ARG A 6 8.86 16.70 2.76
N ILE A 7 7.67 16.85 2.17
CA ILE A 7 6.45 16.16 2.62
C ILE A 7 6.63 14.64 2.49
N TRP A 8 7.22 14.20 1.37
CA TRP A 8 7.40 12.78 1.10
C TRP A 8 8.42 12.12 2.04
N ILE A 9 9.49 12.84 2.41
CA ILE A 9 10.43 12.40 3.45
C ILE A 9 9.72 12.25 4.81
N SER A 10 8.85 13.18 5.18
CA SER A 10 8.06 13.08 6.42
C SER A 10 7.11 11.88 6.40
N ILE A 11 6.50 11.59 5.25
CA ILE A 11 5.64 10.39 5.09
C ILE A 11 6.45 9.11 5.29
N ILE A 12 7.64 8.99 4.68
CA ILE A 12 8.51 7.82 4.89
C ILE A 12 8.88 7.68 6.36
N GLY A 13 9.30 8.78 7.01
CA GLY A 13 9.66 8.73 8.43
C GLY A 13 8.53 8.24 9.32
N LEU A 14 7.30 8.71 9.08
CA LEU A 14 6.11 8.25 9.81
C LEU A 14 5.75 6.79 9.49
N THR A 15 5.94 6.36 8.24
CA THR A 15 5.69 4.97 7.83
C THR A 15 6.68 4.03 8.52
N LEU A 16 7.97 4.37 8.57
CA LEU A 16 8.96 3.56 9.29
C LEU A 16 8.67 3.50 10.80
N PHE A 17 8.19 4.60 11.39
CA PHE A 17 7.78 4.62 12.79
C PHE A 17 6.58 3.71 13.04
N GLU A 18 5.57 3.73 12.15
CA GLU A 18 4.44 2.83 12.22
C GLU A 18 4.86 1.36 12.10
N SER A 19 5.74 1.02 11.15
CA SER A 19 6.29 -0.33 11.06
C SER A 19 6.93 -0.79 12.38
N VAL A 20 7.67 0.07 13.08
CA VAL A 20 8.25 -0.28 14.41
C VAL A 20 7.16 -0.54 15.46
N MET A 21 6.07 0.24 15.44
CA MET A 21 4.94 0.04 16.36
C MET A 21 4.24 -1.30 16.09
N ASP A 22 4.10 -1.72 14.83
CA ASP A 22 3.47 -3.00 14.50
C ASP A 22 4.27 -4.21 15.06
N PHE A 23 5.60 -4.14 15.03
CA PHE A 23 6.47 -5.16 15.63
C PHE A 23 6.59 -5.07 17.16
N THR A 24 5.99 -4.06 17.77
CA THR A 24 5.98 -3.93 19.23
C THR A 24 5.01 -4.94 19.86
N GLN A 25 3.95 -5.35 19.15
CA GLN A 25 2.99 -6.37 19.60
C GLN A 25 3.63 -7.72 19.94
N PRO A 26 4.39 -8.40 19.05
CA PRO A 26 5.03 -9.69 19.38
C PRO A 26 6.06 -9.56 20.52
N VAL A 27 6.74 -8.42 20.65
CA VAL A 27 7.68 -8.17 21.75
C VAL A 27 6.97 -8.09 23.11
N PHE A 28 5.85 -7.36 23.18
CA PHE A 28 5.07 -7.30 24.41
C PHE A 28 4.41 -8.63 24.75
N LEU A 29 3.94 -9.38 23.74
CA LEU A 29 3.40 -10.71 23.95
C LEU A 29 4.46 -11.65 24.56
N GLU A 30 5.68 -11.62 24.05
CA GLU A 30 6.82 -12.36 24.61
C GLU A 30 7.08 -11.95 26.08
N ALA A 31 7.06 -10.66 26.39
CA ALA A 31 7.24 -10.15 27.75
C ALA A 31 6.12 -10.61 28.71
N VAL A 32 4.87 -10.58 28.26
CA VAL A 32 3.71 -11.04 29.03
C VAL A 32 3.78 -12.55 29.26
N LEU A 33 4.15 -13.34 28.25
CA LEU A 33 4.35 -14.79 28.41
C LEU A 33 5.48 -15.10 29.40
N ASN A 34 6.57 -14.34 29.35
CA ASN A 34 7.68 -14.47 30.30
C ASN A 34 7.27 -14.07 31.73
N PHE A 35 6.36 -13.11 31.90
CA PHE A 35 5.78 -12.76 33.20
C PHE A 35 4.91 -13.89 33.74
N ILE A 36 3.96 -14.40 32.94
CA ILE A 36 3.04 -15.48 33.36
C ILE A 36 3.80 -16.76 33.73
N THR A 37 4.82 -17.13 32.95
CA THR A 37 5.61 -18.35 33.20
C THR A 37 6.48 -18.27 34.45
N LYS A 38 6.98 -17.08 34.81
CA LYS A 38 7.72 -16.84 36.05
C LYS A 38 6.80 -16.75 37.27
N PHE A 39 5.64 -16.11 37.10
CA PHE A 39 4.61 -16.03 38.14
C PHE A 39 4.11 -17.43 38.57
N ASN A 40 3.94 -18.34 37.61
CA ASN A 40 3.53 -19.73 37.88
C ASN A 40 4.60 -20.62 38.54
N LYS A 41 5.85 -20.16 38.67
CA LYS A 41 6.98 -20.91 39.27
C LYS A 41 7.30 -20.47 40.72
N ASP A 42 6.32 -19.92 41.43
CA ASP A 42 6.45 -19.44 42.82
C ASP A 42 7.53 -18.36 43.03
N ALA A 43 7.81 -17.55 42.01
CA ALA A 43 8.62 -16.35 42.16
C ALA A 43 7.72 -15.15 42.50
N PRO A 44 7.96 -14.39 43.59
CA PRO A 44 7.18 -13.20 43.92
C PRO A 44 7.47 -12.12 42.87
N GLN A 45 6.59 -12.01 41.88
CA GLN A 45 6.57 -10.92 40.92
C GLN A 45 5.34 -10.05 41.17
N ASP A 46 5.56 -8.74 41.25
CA ASP A 46 4.49 -7.79 41.47
C ASP A 46 3.48 -7.81 40.32
N VAL A 47 2.21 -8.01 40.65
CA VAL A 47 1.08 -8.01 39.71
C VAL A 47 1.00 -6.68 38.94
N SER A 48 1.49 -5.59 39.54
CA SER A 48 1.59 -4.27 38.91
C SER A 48 2.42 -4.29 37.63
N LEU A 49 3.49 -5.11 37.56
CA LEU A 49 4.33 -5.23 36.37
C LEU A 49 3.55 -5.83 35.20
N GLY A 50 2.75 -6.86 35.44
CA GLY A 50 1.88 -7.47 34.43
C GLY A 50 0.83 -6.48 33.90
N ILE A 51 0.22 -5.70 34.81
CA ILE A 51 -0.76 -4.66 34.43
C ILE A 51 -0.10 -3.56 33.59
N ILE A 52 1.09 -3.09 33.98
CA ILE A 52 1.84 -2.08 33.23
C ILE A 52 2.20 -2.60 31.83
N LEU A 53 2.67 -3.84 31.71
CA LEU A 53 2.97 -4.45 30.41
C LEU A 53 1.73 -4.51 29.52
N ALA A 54 0.59 -4.99 30.04
CA ALA A 54 -0.66 -5.06 29.28
C ALA A 54 -1.17 -3.68 28.83
N PHE A 55 -1.12 -2.69 29.71
CA PHE A 55 -1.50 -1.30 29.35
C PHE A 55 -0.55 -0.69 28.33
N SER A 56 0.76 -0.92 28.48
CA SER A 56 1.76 -0.42 27.52
C SER A 56 1.60 -1.03 26.14
N MET A 57 1.26 -2.33 26.07
CA MET A 57 0.93 -3.03 24.84
C MET A 57 -0.32 -2.43 24.18
N PHE A 58 -1.38 -2.18 24.95
CA PHE A 58 -2.60 -1.53 24.45
C PHE A 58 -2.31 -0.14 23.88
N ILE A 59 -1.58 0.69 24.63
CA ILE A 59 -1.21 2.04 24.19
C ILE A 59 -0.38 1.99 22.91
N ALA A 60 0.61 1.09 22.82
CA ALA A 60 1.43 0.94 21.63
C ALA A 60 0.60 0.60 20.38
N VAL A 61 -0.36 -0.33 20.50
CA VAL A 61 -1.27 -0.70 19.39
C VAL A 61 -2.18 0.46 18.99
N VAL A 62 -2.74 1.19 19.96
CA VAL A 62 -3.62 2.35 19.67
C VAL A 62 -2.84 3.46 18.98
N VAL A 63 -1.63 3.77 19.45
CA VAL A 63 -0.75 4.78 18.85
C VAL A 63 -0.34 4.34 17.44
N GLY A 64 0.07 3.07 17.26
CA GLY A 64 0.40 2.51 15.95
C GLY A 64 -0.76 2.64 14.97
N ALA A 65 -1.97 2.24 15.36
CA ALA A 65 -3.17 2.35 14.53
C ALA A 65 -3.49 3.80 14.15
N PHE A 66 -3.33 4.75 15.09
CA PHE A 66 -3.54 6.17 14.79
C PHE A 66 -2.50 6.68 13.79
N VAL A 67 -1.22 6.35 13.97
CA VAL A 67 -0.16 6.75 13.04
C VAL A 67 -0.39 6.13 11.66
N GLY A 68 -0.73 4.84 11.58
CA GLY A 68 -1.03 4.17 10.31
C GLY A 68 -2.19 4.84 9.57
N CYS A 69 -3.27 5.17 10.27
CA CYS A 69 -4.37 5.98 9.72
C CYS A 69 -3.90 7.35 9.20
N GLN A 70 -3.04 8.05 9.94
CA GLN A 70 -2.49 9.34 9.53
C GLN A 70 -1.60 9.22 8.29
N VAL A 71 -0.73 8.20 8.23
CA VAL A 71 0.13 7.93 7.07
C VAL A 71 -0.72 7.69 5.82
N LEU A 72 -1.77 6.87 5.93
CA LEU A 72 -2.71 6.63 4.83
C LEU A 72 -3.41 7.92 4.37
N GLN A 73 -3.88 8.73 5.32
CA GLN A 73 -4.57 9.98 5.02
C GLN A 73 -3.65 11.01 4.35
N ILE A 74 -2.45 11.23 4.90
CA ILE A 74 -1.47 12.18 4.37
C ILE A 74 -1.01 11.74 2.97
N SER A 75 -0.75 10.45 2.78
CA SER A 75 -0.32 9.90 1.48
C SER A 75 -1.39 10.09 0.40
N LYS A 76 -2.68 9.86 0.74
CA LYS A 76 -3.81 10.11 -0.18
C LYS A 76 -3.95 11.60 -0.52
N ILE A 77 -3.89 12.48 0.48
CA ILE A 77 -3.96 13.94 0.25
C ILE A 77 -2.79 14.40 -0.62
N TYR A 78 -1.59 13.87 -0.39
CA TYR A 78 -0.43 14.17 -1.22
C TYR A 78 -0.62 13.70 -2.67
N GLY A 79 -1.12 12.48 -2.88
CA GLY A 79 -1.49 11.99 -4.21
C GLY A 79 -2.48 12.91 -4.92
N LEU A 80 -3.53 13.37 -4.22
CA LEU A 80 -4.52 14.31 -4.77
C LEU A 80 -3.91 15.66 -5.16
N ARG A 81 -2.98 16.19 -4.36
CA ARG A 81 -2.25 17.42 -4.70
C ARG A 81 -1.40 17.25 -5.97
N VAL A 82 -0.74 16.10 -6.11
CA VAL A 82 0.02 15.77 -7.32
C VAL A 82 -0.92 15.64 -8.53
N LYS A 83 -2.07 14.97 -8.38
CA LYS A 83 -3.11 14.89 -9.41
C LYS A 83 -3.56 16.27 -9.88
N ALA A 84 -3.94 17.15 -8.97
CA ALA A 84 -4.36 18.52 -9.30
C ALA A 84 -3.25 19.30 -10.03
N GLY A 85 -2.00 19.18 -9.56
CA GLY A 85 -0.84 19.81 -10.19
C GLY A 85 -0.58 19.31 -11.60
N LEU A 86 -0.58 17.99 -11.81
CA LEU A 86 -0.38 17.36 -13.11
C LEU A 86 -1.49 17.73 -14.09
N THR A 87 -2.76 17.63 -13.68
CA THR A 87 -3.90 18.03 -14.51
C THR A 87 -3.81 19.50 -14.92
N SER A 88 -3.46 20.40 -13.99
CA SER A 88 -3.27 21.81 -14.30
C SER A 88 -2.11 22.05 -15.30
N MET A 89 -0.98 21.36 -15.12
CA MET A 89 0.16 21.47 -16.04
C MET A 89 -0.16 20.94 -17.44
N ILE A 90 -0.82 19.79 -17.53
CA ILE A 90 -1.25 19.19 -18.80
C ILE A 90 -2.24 20.12 -19.50
N TYR A 91 -3.22 20.66 -18.77
CA TYR A 91 -4.18 21.62 -19.30
C TYR A 91 -3.51 22.90 -19.82
N ARG A 92 -2.58 23.50 -19.05
CA ARG A 92 -1.83 24.68 -19.52
C ARG A 92 -0.97 24.38 -20.75
N LYS A 93 -0.41 23.16 -20.85
CA LYS A 93 0.37 22.74 -22.02
C LYS A 93 -0.52 22.51 -23.23
N SER A 94 -1.72 21.94 -23.05
CA SER A 94 -2.65 21.67 -24.15
C SER A 94 -3.13 22.95 -24.83
N LEU A 95 -3.32 24.03 -24.06
CA LEU A 95 -3.65 25.36 -24.58
C LEU A 95 -2.53 26.02 -25.40
N LYS A 96 -1.28 25.55 -25.27
CA LYS A 96 -0.10 26.10 -25.96
C LYS A 96 0.47 25.15 -27.02
N LEU A 97 -0.25 24.10 -27.39
CA LEU A 97 0.19 23.16 -28.42
C LEU A 97 0.17 23.82 -29.80
N SER A 98 1.22 23.56 -30.58
CA SER A 98 1.26 23.94 -31.99
C SER A 98 0.25 23.11 -32.80
N PRO A 99 -0.22 23.59 -33.97
CA PRO A 99 -1.16 22.84 -34.81
C PRO A 99 -0.66 21.45 -35.20
N ARG A 100 0.66 21.30 -35.43
CA ARG A 100 1.30 20.01 -35.71
C ARG A 100 1.20 19.05 -34.51
N ALA A 101 1.55 19.52 -33.32
CA ALA A 101 1.46 18.72 -32.10
C ALA A 101 0.01 18.39 -31.71
N ARG A 102 -0.95 19.25 -32.08
CA ARG A 102 -2.40 19.02 -31.86
C ARG A 102 -2.99 17.95 -32.79
N ARG A 103 -2.33 17.66 -33.92
CA ARG A 103 -2.67 16.49 -34.76
C ARG A 103 -2.15 15.18 -34.17
N GLU A 104 -1.05 15.22 -33.42
CA GLU A 104 -0.45 14.04 -32.77
C GLU A 104 -1.06 13.74 -31.39
N ALA A 105 -1.53 14.76 -30.66
CA ALA A 105 -2.22 14.62 -29.39
C ALA A 105 -3.59 15.30 -29.46
N THR A 106 -4.62 14.50 -29.74
CA THR A 106 -6.00 14.99 -29.85
C THR A 106 -6.54 15.45 -28.49
N VAL A 107 -7.58 16.29 -28.52
CA VAL A 107 -8.26 16.74 -27.28
C VAL A 107 -8.80 15.55 -26.47
N GLY A 108 -9.26 14.49 -27.16
CA GLY A 108 -9.72 13.25 -26.55
C GLY A 108 -8.59 12.49 -25.83
N GLU A 109 -7.43 12.33 -26.46
CA GLU A 109 -6.27 11.67 -25.84
C GLU A 109 -5.75 12.44 -24.63
N ILE A 110 -5.66 13.77 -24.73
CA ILE A 110 -5.24 14.62 -23.60
C ILE A 110 -6.23 14.48 -22.43
N SER A 111 -7.53 14.47 -22.70
CA SER A 111 -8.57 14.20 -21.69
C SER A 111 -8.39 12.83 -21.05
N ASN A 112 -8.13 11.80 -21.86
CA ASN A 112 -7.89 10.44 -21.38
C ASN A 112 -6.64 10.35 -20.50
N HIS A 113 -5.54 11.01 -20.86
CA HIS A 113 -4.34 11.08 -20.01
C HIS A 113 -4.64 11.73 -18.65
N MET A 114 -5.41 12.83 -18.62
CA MET A 114 -5.81 13.47 -17.37
C MET A 114 -6.76 12.60 -16.52
N ALA A 115 -7.64 11.84 -17.16
CA ALA A 115 -8.63 11.01 -16.48
C ALA A 115 -8.03 9.68 -15.96
N VAL A 116 -7.25 8.99 -16.78
CA VAL A 116 -6.75 7.64 -16.51
C VAL A 116 -5.33 7.70 -15.94
N ASP A 117 -4.38 8.27 -16.67
CA ASP A 117 -2.96 8.15 -16.29
C ASP A 117 -2.63 8.99 -15.07
N VAL A 118 -3.11 10.23 -15.00
CA VAL A 118 -2.92 11.05 -13.80
C VAL A 118 -3.60 10.43 -12.58
N SER A 119 -4.76 9.78 -12.75
CA SER A 119 -5.41 9.07 -11.63
C SER A 119 -4.59 7.85 -11.19
N ARG A 120 -4.03 7.08 -12.13
CA ARG A 120 -3.12 5.97 -11.81
C ARG A 120 -1.86 6.45 -11.09
N ILE A 121 -1.29 7.59 -11.47
CA ILE A 121 -0.16 8.19 -10.75
C ILE A 121 -0.56 8.56 -9.31
N CYS A 122 -1.72 9.18 -9.13
CA CYS A 122 -2.26 9.52 -7.80
C CYS A 122 -2.39 8.29 -6.90
N GLU A 123 -2.98 7.21 -7.42
CA GLU A 123 -3.12 5.93 -6.71
C GLU A 123 -1.75 5.29 -6.44
N GLY A 124 -0.85 5.32 -7.43
CA GLY A 124 0.50 4.78 -7.32
C GLY A 124 1.34 5.47 -6.24
N ILE A 125 1.19 6.79 -6.05
CA ILE A 125 1.88 7.53 -4.98
C ILE A 125 1.48 7.03 -3.59
N ALA A 126 0.19 6.74 -3.39
CA ALA A 126 -0.30 6.19 -2.12
C ALA A 126 0.14 4.74 -1.90
N GLN A 127 0.35 3.96 -2.96
CA GLN A 127 0.87 2.59 -2.88
C GLN A 127 2.39 2.55 -2.70
N ALA A 128 3.12 3.57 -3.18
CA ALA A 128 4.57 3.61 -3.11
C ALA A 128 5.09 3.58 -1.67
N THR A 129 4.37 4.17 -0.71
CA THR A 129 4.75 4.15 0.72
C THR A 129 4.76 2.73 1.29
N LEU A 130 3.77 1.90 0.92
CA LEU A 130 3.70 0.48 1.31
C LEU A 130 4.85 -0.33 0.70
N VAL A 131 5.18 -0.05 -0.57
CA VAL A 131 6.29 -0.74 -1.24
C VAL A 131 7.62 -0.40 -0.56
N ILE A 132 7.80 0.82 -0.07
CA ILE A 132 9.01 1.28 0.60
C ILE A 132 9.12 0.75 2.04
N SER A 133 7.99 0.58 2.75
CA SER A 133 8.00 0.02 4.11
C SER A 133 8.20 -1.49 4.11
N SER A 134 7.70 -2.20 3.09
CA SER A 134 7.74 -3.66 3.02
C SER A 134 9.13 -4.31 3.25
N PRO A 135 10.27 -3.80 2.72
CA PRO A 135 11.57 -4.42 2.96
C PRO A 135 12.03 -4.20 4.40
N PHE A 136 11.66 -3.08 5.00
CA PHE A 136 11.96 -2.75 6.39
C PHE A 136 11.15 -3.63 7.34
N GLU A 137 9.87 -3.84 7.07
CA GLU A 137 9.02 -4.77 7.83
C GLU A 137 9.54 -6.20 7.75
N VAL A 138 9.91 -6.67 6.56
CA VAL A 138 10.52 -8.00 6.39
C VAL A 138 11.83 -8.11 7.17
N ALA A 139 12.68 -7.07 7.16
CA ALA A 139 13.94 -7.07 7.90
C ALA A 139 13.72 -7.16 9.42
N ILE A 140 12.83 -6.33 9.98
CA ILE A 140 12.52 -6.36 11.42
C ILE A 140 11.88 -7.70 11.81
N GLY A 141 10.89 -8.15 11.03
CA GLY A 141 10.20 -9.41 11.28
C GLY A 141 11.15 -10.61 11.25
N MET A 142 12.05 -10.66 10.26
CA MET A 142 13.06 -11.71 10.18
C MET A 142 14.03 -11.68 11.35
N TRP A 143 14.48 -10.50 11.77
CA TRP A 143 15.34 -10.36 12.94
C TRP A 143 14.65 -10.84 14.22
N LEU A 144 13.38 -10.46 14.42
CA LEU A 144 12.61 -10.85 15.60
C LEU A 144 12.33 -12.36 15.62
N LEU A 145 11.95 -12.94 14.48
CA LEU A 145 11.74 -14.38 14.34
C LEU A 145 13.02 -15.17 14.58
N TYR A 146 14.16 -14.70 14.07
CA TYR A 146 15.45 -15.33 14.33
C TYR A 146 15.79 -15.31 15.82
N ARG A 147 15.47 -14.23 16.53
CA ARG A 147 15.69 -14.14 17.98
C ARG A 147 14.81 -15.12 18.77
N GLN A 148 13.56 -15.33 18.35
CA GLN A 148 12.60 -16.17 19.09
C GLN A 148 12.71 -17.67 18.74
N LEU A 149 12.96 -18.02 17.48
CA LEU A 149 12.93 -19.40 16.97
C LEU A 149 14.32 -19.92 16.54
N GLY A 150 15.35 -19.07 16.54
CA GLY A 150 16.67 -19.42 16.04
C GLY A 150 16.68 -19.71 14.53
N PRO A 151 17.61 -20.55 14.05
CA PRO A 151 17.76 -20.88 12.63
C PRO A 151 16.52 -21.51 11.98
N SER A 152 15.59 -22.05 12.77
CA SER A 152 14.33 -22.64 12.29
C SER A 152 13.47 -21.64 11.50
N CYS A 153 13.63 -20.34 11.72
CA CYS A 153 12.88 -19.31 10.98
C CYS A 153 13.14 -19.34 9.46
N PHE A 154 14.32 -19.80 9.03
CA PHE A 154 14.67 -19.86 7.60
C PHE A 154 13.85 -20.88 6.82
N MET A 155 13.36 -21.95 7.48
CA MET A 155 12.46 -22.91 6.84
C MET A 155 11.12 -22.27 6.50
N GLY A 156 10.56 -21.48 7.43
CA GLY A 156 9.35 -20.70 7.20
C GLY A 156 9.53 -19.67 6.08
N LEU A 157 10.66 -18.95 6.08
CA LEU A 157 11.01 -18.02 4.99
C LEU A 157 11.10 -18.75 3.63
N GLY A 158 11.69 -19.94 3.59
CA GLY A 158 11.77 -20.75 2.37
C GLY A 158 10.39 -21.09 1.79
N VAL A 159 9.42 -21.44 2.65
CA VAL A 159 8.03 -21.67 2.22
C VAL A 159 7.40 -20.40 1.66
N VAL A 160 7.58 -19.25 2.33
CA VAL A 160 7.06 -17.96 1.83
C VAL A 160 7.66 -17.61 0.47
N ILE A 161 8.99 -17.72 0.32
CA ILE A 161 9.68 -17.47 -0.95
C ILE A 161 9.17 -18.38 -2.06
N LEU A 162 8.90 -19.66 -1.76
CA LEU A 162 8.36 -20.62 -2.73
C LEU A 162 6.89 -20.32 -3.07
N MET A 163 6.11 -19.77 -2.14
CA MET A 163 4.71 -19.36 -2.38
C MET A 163 4.60 -18.05 -3.17
N THR A 164 5.56 -17.13 -3.05
CA THR A 164 5.60 -15.86 -3.82
C THR A 164 5.46 -16.05 -5.35
N PRO A 165 6.21 -16.94 -6.03
CA PRO A 165 6.02 -17.17 -7.47
C PRO A 165 4.68 -17.82 -7.78
N VAL A 166 4.12 -18.65 -6.89
CA VAL A 166 2.76 -19.20 -7.05
C VAL A 166 1.73 -18.08 -7.04
N GLN A 167 1.82 -17.15 -6.09
CA GLN A 167 0.96 -15.96 -6.05
C GLN A 167 1.13 -15.11 -7.33
N GLY A 168 2.37 -14.93 -7.81
CA GLY A 168 2.66 -14.24 -9.07
C GLY A 168 2.04 -14.92 -10.29
N TRP A 169 2.11 -16.26 -10.37
CA TRP A 169 1.48 -17.04 -11.43
C TRP A 169 -0.05 -16.90 -11.41
N ILE A 170 -0.67 -17.01 -10.23
CA ILE A 170 -2.11 -16.81 -10.04
C ILE A 170 -2.52 -15.40 -10.47
N ALA A 171 -1.77 -14.37 -10.06
CA ALA A 171 -2.00 -12.98 -10.47
C ALA A 171 -1.93 -12.82 -11.99
N GLY A 172 -0.94 -13.45 -12.64
CA GLY A 172 -0.83 -13.46 -14.11
C GLY A 172 -2.02 -14.12 -14.80
N VAL A 173 -2.52 -15.25 -14.26
CA VAL A 173 -3.75 -15.89 -14.75
C VAL A 173 -4.96 -14.95 -14.58
N LEU A 174 -5.09 -14.32 -13.41
CA LEU A 174 -6.18 -13.38 -13.12
C LEU A 174 -6.18 -12.18 -14.07
N VAL A 175 -5.01 -11.60 -14.37
CA VAL A 175 -4.87 -10.49 -15.32
C VAL A 175 -5.29 -10.92 -16.72
N ARG A 176 -4.86 -12.09 -17.19
CA ARG A 176 -5.29 -12.65 -18.49
C ARG A 176 -6.79 -12.88 -18.55
N ALA A 177 -7.38 -13.45 -17.49
CA ALA A 177 -8.81 -13.66 -17.39
C ALA A 177 -9.59 -12.33 -17.40
N LYS A 178 -9.13 -11.34 -16.64
CA LYS A 178 -9.69 -9.98 -16.62
C LYS A 178 -9.65 -9.34 -18.00
N HIS A 179 -8.54 -9.48 -18.73
CA HIS A 179 -8.41 -8.94 -20.08
C HIS A 179 -9.39 -9.61 -21.07
N LYS A 180 -9.50 -10.94 -21.05
CA LYS A 180 -10.49 -11.68 -21.84
C LYS A 180 -11.92 -11.23 -21.54
N LYS A 181 -12.25 -11.05 -20.26
CA LYS A 181 -13.57 -10.56 -19.81
C LYS A 181 -13.86 -9.16 -20.35
N LEU A 182 -12.91 -8.22 -20.27
CA LEU A 182 -13.08 -6.87 -20.78
C LEU A 182 -13.32 -6.87 -22.29
N LYS A 183 -12.55 -7.65 -23.06
CA LYS A 183 -12.74 -7.77 -24.52
C LYS A 183 -14.12 -8.32 -24.92
N ALA A 184 -14.63 -9.32 -24.18
CA ALA A 184 -15.96 -9.85 -24.42
C ALA A 184 -17.07 -8.84 -24.07
N MET A 185 -16.87 -8.06 -23.00
CA MET A 185 -17.79 -6.98 -22.61
C MET A 185 -17.84 -5.89 -23.67
N ASP A 186 -16.70 -5.47 -24.22
CA ASP A 186 -16.62 -4.47 -25.29
C ASP A 186 -17.37 -4.94 -26.55
N GLY A 187 -17.20 -6.22 -26.94
CA GLY A 187 -17.93 -6.82 -28.06
C GLY A 187 -19.44 -6.82 -27.85
N ARG A 188 -19.91 -7.17 -26.64
CA ARG A 188 -21.33 -7.12 -26.28
C ARG A 188 -21.89 -5.70 -26.36
N VAL A 189 -21.18 -4.72 -25.82
CA VAL A 189 -21.61 -3.31 -25.86
C VAL A 189 -21.74 -2.84 -27.30
N ARG A 190 -20.75 -3.15 -28.15
CA ARG A 190 -20.78 -2.80 -29.58
C ARG A 190 -21.99 -3.39 -30.31
N LEU A 191 -22.25 -4.68 -30.13
CA LEU A 191 -23.37 -5.36 -30.79
C LEU A 191 -24.73 -4.78 -30.36
N LEU A 192 -24.89 -4.45 -29.08
CA LEU A 192 -26.08 -3.75 -28.59
C LEU A 192 -26.22 -2.36 -29.21
N THR A 193 -25.11 -1.62 -29.39
CA THR A 193 -25.13 -0.32 -30.06
C THR A 193 -25.57 -0.43 -31.52
N GLU A 194 -25.10 -1.45 -32.26
CA GLU A 194 -25.50 -1.71 -33.65
C GLU A 194 -26.99 -2.04 -33.76
N ILE A 195 -27.53 -2.89 -32.87
CA ILE A 195 -28.97 -3.22 -32.83
C ILE A 195 -29.82 -1.96 -32.57
N PHE A 196 -29.46 -1.16 -31.55
CA PHE A 196 -30.22 0.06 -31.24
C PHE A 196 -30.16 1.08 -32.38
N SER A 197 -29.04 1.18 -33.09
CA SER A 197 -28.95 2.03 -34.27
C SER A 197 -29.82 1.52 -35.41
N GLY A 198 -29.93 0.20 -35.59
CA GLY A 198 -30.75 -0.44 -36.61
C GLY A 198 -32.26 -0.30 -36.38
N ILE A 199 -32.72 -0.24 -35.12
CA ILE A 199 -34.15 -0.02 -34.77
C ILE A 199 -34.62 1.40 -35.16
N LYS A 200 -33.69 2.36 -35.29
CA LYS A 200 -34.01 3.75 -35.65
C LYS A 200 -34.13 3.99 -37.16
N ILE A 201 -33.69 3.03 -37.98
CA ILE A 201 -33.78 3.03 -39.45
C ILE A 201 -35.10 2.36 -39.85
#